data_AF-A0A964RU18-F1
#
_entry.id   AF-A0A964RU18-F1
#
_cell.length_a   1.000
_cell.length_b   1.000
_cell.length_c   1.000
_cell.angle_alpha   90.00
_cell.angle_beta   90.00
_cell.angle_gamma   90.00
#
_symmetry.space_group_name_H-M   'P 1'
#
loop_
_entity.id
_entity.type
_entity.pdbx_description
1 polymer ?
#
loop_
_entity_poly.entity_id
_entity_poly.type
_entity_poly.pdbx_seq_one_letter_code
_entity_poly.pdbx_strand_id
1 'polypeptide(L)'
;MNDEKDNLKDLFSQFEDQWDNEHPELGHQQRFLNRLEGKKQKRFDLKIAVPVAAAFVIVIGLLFWLLPMQGNAMANEISPKAQETQLYFSAIIAKELAKVEKENSPETQRIVRDALTHMQELESDYDKLTLELQEKGENKKILHAMITNLQTRIKFLEKVMVQIENIKKIKENYHENHTT
;
A
#
# COMPACT_ATOMS: atom_id res chain seq x y z
N MET A 1 47.79 30.84 50.56
CA MET A 1 47.70 29.76 49.56
C MET A 1 47.45 28.38 50.20
N ASN A 2 46.96 28.32 51.45
CA ASN A 2 46.52 27.07 52.08
C ASN A 2 44.98 26.97 52.12
N ASP A 3 44.27 28.09 51.98
CA ASP A 3 42.80 28.17 52.12
C ASP A 3 42.01 27.47 50.99
N GLU A 4 42.58 27.38 49.77
CA GLU A 4 41.93 26.69 48.65
C GLU A 4 41.98 25.16 48.78
N LYS A 5 43.07 24.63 49.35
CA LYS A 5 43.26 23.17 49.51
C LYS A 5 42.34 22.61 50.58
N ASP A 6 42.10 23.38 51.64
CA ASP A 6 41.20 22.98 52.72
C ASP A 6 39.73 23.03 52.28
N ASN A 7 39.33 24.05 51.51
CA ASN A 7 37.99 24.12 50.91
C ASN A 7 37.70 22.97 49.93
N LEU A 8 38.68 22.58 49.11
CA LEU A 8 38.54 21.44 48.21
C LEU A 8 38.38 20.14 49.00
N LYS A 9 39.18 19.92 50.05
CA LYS A 9 39.04 18.73 50.89
C LYS A 9 37.67 18.66 51.56
N ASP A 10 37.14 19.78 52.03
CA ASP A 10 35.80 19.85 52.64
C ASP A 10 34.66 19.60 51.64
N LEU A 11 34.82 20.05 50.40
CA LEU A 11 33.86 19.76 49.34
C LEU A 11 33.87 18.27 48.99
N PHE A 12 35.04 17.64 48.85
CA PHE A 12 35.12 16.22 48.49
C PHE A 12 34.68 15.29 49.62
N SER A 13 34.95 15.64 50.88
CA SER A 13 34.53 14.85 52.04
C SER A 13 33.01 14.85 52.23
N GLN A 14 32.31 15.95 51.90
CA GLN A 14 30.84 15.99 51.93
C GLN A 14 30.17 15.00 50.96
N PHE A 15 30.83 14.66 49.86
CA PHE A 15 30.29 13.76 48.85
C PHE A 15 30.91 12.37 48.90
N GLU A 16 31.77 12.08 49.89
CA GLU A 16 32.57 10.83 49.98
C GLU A 16 31.69 9.56 49.94
N ASP A 17 30.49 9.62 50.55
CA ASP A 17 29.51 8.52 50.56
C ASP A 17 28.50 8.56 49.39
N GLN A 18 28.57 9.57 48.52
CA GLN A 18 27.67 9.76 47.37
C GLN A 18 28.32 9.42 46.02
N TRP A 19 29.61 9.09 46.01
CA TRP A 19 30.29 8.71 44.77
C TRP A 19 29.77 7.36 44.28
N ASP A 20 29.26 7.36 43.06
CA ASP A 20 28.90 6.14 42.35
C ASP A 20 30.18 5.35 42.04
N ASN A 21 30.32 4.20 42.71
CA ASN A 21 31.44 3.27 42.50
C ASN A 21 31.08 2.17 41.48
N GLU A 22 29.92 2.27 40.83
CA GLU A 22 29.56 1.34 39.77
C GLU A 22 30.45 1.52 38.55
N HIS A 23 30.92 0.40 38.01
CA HIS A 23 31.72 0.41 36.81
C HIS A 23 30.78 0.62 35.62
N PRO A 24 31.17 1.45 34.63
CA PRO A 24 30.33 1.65 33.48
C PRO A 24 30.09 0.31 32.77
N GLU A 25 28.91 0.18 32.17
CA GLU A 25 28.55 -1.04 31.43
C GLU A 25 29.63 -1.46 30.43
N LEU A 26 29.75 -2.77 30.22
CA LEU A 26 30.64 -3.36 29.23
C LEU A 26 30.47 -2.67 27.86
N GLY A 27 31.59 -2.24 27.27
CA GLY A 27 31.61 -1.55 25.98
C GLY A 27 31.49 -0.02 26.06
N HIS A 28 31.39 0.59 27.25
CA HIS A 28 31.41 2.04 27.43
C HIS A 28 32.62 2.71 26.75
N GLN A 29 33.82 2.17 26.92
CA GLN A 29 35.04 2.69 26.29
C GLN A 29 34.94 2.70 24.76
N GLN A 30 34.38 1.65 24.15
CA GLN A 30 34.19 1.57 22.71
C GLN A 30 33.21 2.65 22.21
N ARG A 31 32.11 2.86 22.96
CA ARG A 31 31.13 3.92 22.66
C ARG A 31 31.74 5.31 22.79
N PHE A 32 32.60 5.52 23.77
CA PHE A 32 33.33 6.76 23.96
C PHE A 32 34.30 7.04 22.81
N LEU A 33 35.13 6.05 22.44
CA LEU A 33 36.06 6.17 21.30
C LEU A 33 35.34 6.45 19.99
N ASN A 34 34.21 5.77 19.74
CA ASN A 34 33.38 6.03 18.56
C ASN A 34 32.83 7.47 18.50
N ARG A 35 32.56 8.09 19.67
CA ARG A 35 32.14 9.50 19.76
C ARG A 35 33.34 10.45 19.58
N LEU A 36 34.51 10.07 20.08
CA LEU A 36 35.76 10.85 19.99
C LEU A 36 36.32 10.88 18.57
N GLU A 37 36.21 9.77 17.83
CA GLU A 37 36.62 9.66 16.42
C GLU A 37 35.78 10.52 15.47
N GLY A 38 34.75 11.23 15.99
CA GLY A 38 34.12 12.36 15.33
C GLY A 38 33.84 12.09 13.86
N LYS A 39 32.88 11.20 13.54
CA LYS A 39 32.38 11.09 12.17
C LYS A 39 31.91 12.47 11.73
N LYS A 40 32.76 13.18 10.97
CA LYS A 40 32.40 14.43 10.31
C LYS A 40 31.24 14.07 9.40
N GLN A 41 30.01 14.41 9.82
CA GLN A 41 28.88 14.34 8.91
C GLN A 41 29.27 15.16 7.69
N LYS A 42 29.28 14.52 6.51
CA LYS A 42 29.51 15.20 5.24
C LYS A 42 28.46 16.30 5.13
N ARG A 43 28.83 17.54 5.45
CA ARG A 43 27.98 18.70 5.18
C ARG A 43 27.96 18.82 3.67
N PHE A 44 26.77 18.73 3.09
CA PHE A 44 26.58 18.92 1.66
C PHE A 44 27.10 20.31 1.29
N ASP A 45 27.94 20.38 0.26
CA ASP A 45 28.40 21.66 -0.25
C ASP A 45 27.21 22.36 -0.92
N LEU A 46 26.69 23.38 -0.25
CA LEU A 46 25.53 24.13 -0.71
C LEU A 46 25.78 24.76 -2.09
N LYS A 47 27.05 25.00 -2.45
CA LYS A 47 27.45 25.51 -3.77
C LYS A 47 27.13 24.54 -4.91
N ILE A 48 27.10 23.23 -4.64
CA ILE A 48 26.73 22.20 -5.61
C ILE A 48 25.21 21.92 -5.54
N ALA A 49 24.62 21.98 -4.35
CA ALA A 49 23.20 21.70 -4.16
C ALA A 49 22.28 22.75 -4.81
N VAL A 50 22.65 24.04 -4.77
CA VAL A 50 21.84 25.13 -5.32
C VAL A 50 21.63 25.04 -6.84
N PRO A 51 22.66 24.92 -7.70
CA PRO A 51 22.44 24.82 -9.14
C PRO A 51 21.73 23.52 -9.55
N VAL A 52 21.97 22.42 -8.84
CA VAL A 52 21.30 21.13 -9.09
C VAL A 52 19.80 21.23 -8.78
N ALA A 53 19.43 21.83 -7.64
CA ALA A 53 18.02 22.04 -7.29
C ALA A 53 17.31 22.96 -8.30
N ALA A 54 17.96 24.02 -8.75
CA ALA A 54 17.40 24.92 -9.77
C ALA A 54 17.11 24.20 -11.10
N ALA A 55 18.00 23.31 -11.53
CA ALA A 55 17.78 22.50 -12.73
C ALA A 55 16.55 21.59 -12.58
N PHE A 56 16.37 20.95 -11.42
CA PHE A 56 15.17 20.13 -11.18
C PHE A 56 13.88 20.96 -11.15
N VAL A 57 13.88 22.15 -10.55
CA VAL A 57 12.69 23.02 -10.55
C VAL A 57 12.31 23.44 -11.96
N ILE A 58 13.29 23.78 -12.81
CA ILE A 58 13.05 24.14 -14.21
C ILE A 58 12.52 22.94 -15.00
N VAL A 59 13.12 21.76 -14.84
CA VAL A 59 12.67 20.53 -15.51
C VAL A 59 11.27 20.14 -15.05
N ILE A 60 10.98 20.19 -13.75
CA ILE A 60 9.66 19.88 -13.20
C ILE A 60 8.64 20.91 -13.69
N GLY A 61 8.96 22.20 -13.72
CA GLY A 61 8.08 23.25 -14.24
C GLY A 61 7.79 23.10 -15.73
N LEU A 62 8.80 22.76 -16.55
CA LEU A 62 8.62 22.45 -17.96
C LEU A 62 7.79 21.18 -18.17
N LEU A 63 8.02 20.13 -17.37
CA LEU A 63 7.20 18.93 -17.40
C LEU A 63 5.75 19.25 -17.02
N PHE A 64 5.51 20.08 -15.99
CA PHE A 64 4.17 20.50 -15.60
C PHE A 64 3.45 21.32 -16.67
N TRP A 65 4.21 22.08 -17.48
CA TRP A 65 3.68 22.86 -18.61
C TRP A 65 3.41 22.00 -19.85
N LEU A 66 4.26 21.00 -20.12
CA LEU A 66 4.18 20.13 -21.31
C LEU A 66 3.20 18.96 -21.12
N LEU A 67 2.97 18.51 -19.88
CA LEU A 67 1.99 17.49 -19.59
C LEU A 67 0.60 18.14 -19.56
N PRO A 68 -0.32 17.78 -20.46
CA PRO A 68 -1.71 18.23 -20.32
C PRO A 68 -2.24 17.67 -19.01
N MET A 69 -2.50 18.54 -18.02
CA MET A 69 -3.40 18.20 -16.93
C MET A 69 -4.77 17.93 -17.56
N GLN A 70 -5.06 16.67 -17.85
CA GLN A 70 -6.41 16.20 -18.11
C GLN A 70 -7.18 16.21 -16.78
N GLY A 71 -7.35 17.40 -16.21
CA GLY A 71 -8.46 17.66 -15.32
C GLY A 71 -9.67 17.80 -16.23
N ASN A 72 -10.41 16.72 -16.44
CA ASN A 72 -11.70 16.73 -17.10
C ASN A 72 -12.68 17.60 -16.28
N ALA A 73 -12.53 18.92 -16.40
CA ALA A 73 -13.45 19.91 -15.87
C ALA A 73 -14.62 20.08 -16.85
N MET A 74 -15.32 18.98 -17.10
CA MET A 74 -16.72 18.86 -17.54
C MET A 74 -17.13 17.38 -17.41
N ALA A 75 -16.82 16.75 -16.27
CA ALA A 75 -17.50 15.52 -15.91
C ALA A 75 -18.88 15.93 -15.38
N ASN A 76 -19.95 15.58 -16.10
CA ASN A 76 -21.25 15.46 -15.46
C ASN A 76 -21.04 14.54 -14.26
N GLU A 77 -21.03 15.11 -13.05
CA GLU A 77 -20.71 14.37 -11.84
C GLU A 77 -21.74 13.25 -11.69
N ILE A 78 -21.26 12.01 -11.75
CA ILE A 78 -22.04 10.81 -11.44
C ILE A 78 -22.69 11.05 -10.09
N SER A 79 -23.99 10.73 -9.95
CA SER A 79 -24.70 11.05 -8.71
C SER A 79 -24.02 10.42 -7.49
N PRO A 80 -24.04 11.08 -6.32
CA PRO A 80 -23.39 10.57 -5.10
C PRO A 80 -23.82 9.13 -4.76
N LYS A 81 -25.09 8.80 -5.04
CA LYS A 81 -25.64 7.46 -4.80
C LYS A 81 -25.06 6.41 -5.74
N ALA A 82 -24.81 6.74 -7.00
CA ALA A 82 -24.16 5.85 -7.94
C ALA A 82 -22.68 5.61 -7.57
N GLN A 83 -21.98 6.64 -7.09
CA GLN A 83 -20.61 6.52 -6.55
C GLN A 83 -20.57 5.62 -5.31
N GLU A 84 -21.47 5.84 -4.33
CA GLU A 84 -21.57 5.00 -3.13
C GLU A 84 -21.81 3.53 -3.49
N THR A 85 -22.71 3.29 -4.45
CA THR A 85 -23.02 1.94 -4.95
C THR A 85 -21.78 1.28 -5.56
N GLN A 86 -21.02 2.01 -6.38
CA GLN A 86 -19.77 1.51 -6.96
C GLN A 86 -18.74 1.16 -5.88
N LEU A 87 -18.55 2.03 -4.89
CA LEU A 87 -17.62 1.78 -3.79
C LEU A 87 -18.01 0.52 -2.99
N TYR A 88 -19.28 0.38 -2.65
CA TYR A 88 -19.78 -0.78 -1.92
C TYR A 88 -19.55 -2.10 -2.67
N PHE A 89 -19.97 -2.18 -3.94
CA PHE A 89 -19.86 -3.42 -4.71
C PHE A 89 -18.44 -3.72 -5.18
N SER A 90 -17.61 -2.72 -5.48
CA SER A 90 -16.22 -2.94 -5.88
C SER A 90 -15.41 -3.60 -4.76
N ALA A 91 -15.65 -3.24 -3.49
CA ALA A 91 -15.03 -3.92 -2.35
C ALA A 91 -15.43 -5.40 -2.26
N ILE A 92 -16.70 -5.71 -2.52
CA ILE A 92 -17.20 -7.10 -2.53
C ILE A 92 -16.58 -7.88 -3.69
N ILE A 93 -16.60 -7.31 -4.90
CA ILE A 93 -16.02 -7.94 -6.10
C ILE A 93 -14.53 -8.23 -5.88
N ALA A 94 -13.77 -7.26 -5.38
CA ALA A 94 -12.34 -7.44 -5.09
C ALA A 94 -12.11 -8.59 -4.08
N LYS A 95 -12.94 -8.67 -3.04
CA LYS A 95 -12.87 -9.75 -2.05
C LYS A 95 -13.17 -11.12 -2.67
N GLU A 96 -14.23 -11.25 -3.47
CA GLU A 96 -14.59 -12.52 -4.11
C GLU A 96 -13.57 -12.93 -5.19
N LEU A 97 -13.08 -11.97 -5.97
CA LEU A 97 -12.03 -12.20 -6.97
C LEU A 97 -10.75 -12.72 -6.32
N ALA A 98 -10.33 -12.11 -5.21
CA ALA A 98 -9.16 -12.55 -4.46
C ALA A 98 -9.31 -13.97 -3.90
N LYS A 99 -10.54 -14.44 -3.60
CA LYS A 99 -10.77 -15.85 -3.24
C LYS A 99 -10.54 -16.75 -4.44
N VAL A 100 -11.10 -16.42 -5.60
CA VAL A 100 -10.91 -17.21 -6.83
C VAL A 100 -9.43 -17.28 -7.23
N GLU A 101 -8.71 -16.17 -7.16
CA GLU A 101 -7.27 -16.11 -7.48
C GLU A 101 -6.41 -16.97 -6.55
N LYS A 102 -6.73 -17.00 -5.25
CA LYS A 102 -6.03 -17.85 -4.27
C LYS A 102 -6.18 -19.33 -4.57
N GLU A 103 -7.22 -19.70 -5.31
CA GLU A 103 -7.48 -21.08 -5.69
C GLU A 103 -6.81 -21.50 -6.98
N ASN A 104 -5.81 -20.75 -7.47
CA ASN A 104 -5.03 -21.10 -8.65
C ASN A 104 -4.03 -22.23 -8.36
N SER A 105 -4.46 -23.48 -8.55
CA SER A 105 -3.63 -24.69 -8.49
C SER A 105 -3.61 -25.37 -9.87
N PRO A 106 -2.71 -26.35 -10.14
CA PRO A 106 -2.65 -27.03 -11.43
C PRO A 106 -4.01 -27.60 -11.91
N GLU A 107 -4.86 -28.02 -10.99
CA GLU A 107 -6.15 -28.64 -11.27
C GLU A 107 -7.26 -27.63 -11.58
N THR A 108 -7.19 -26.44 -11.00
CA THR A 108 -8.18 -25.36 -11.12
C THR A 108 -7.71 -24.22 -12.01
N GLN A 109 -6.45 -24.24 -12.46
CA GLN A 109 -5.82 -23.16 -13.20
C GLN A 109 -6.63 -22.74 -14.44
N ARG A 110 -7.23 -23.69 -15.15
CA ARG A 110 -8.03 -23.39 -16.34
C ARG A 110 -9.27 -22.56 -15.98
N ILE A 111 -10.07 -23.03 -15.02
CA ILE A 111 -11.29 -22.31 -14.61
C ILE A 111 -10.98 -20.96 -13.96
N VAL A 112 -9.87 -20.84 -13.21
CA VAL A 112 -9.43 -19.55 -12.65
C VAL A 112 -9.05 -18.58 -13.77
N ARG A 113 -8.26 -18.99 -14.75
CA ARG A 113 -7.90 -18.13 -15.89
C ARG A 113 -9.12 -17.69 -16.69
N ASP A 114 -10.02 -18.61 -17.00
CA ASP A 114 -11.25 -18.31 -17.73
C ASP A 114 -12.11 -17.31 -16.96
N ALA A 115 -12.19 -17.45 -15.63
CA ALA A 115 -12.90 -16.52 -14.76
C ALA A 115 -12.27 -15.11 -14.77
N LEU A 116 -10.94 -15.01 -14.73
CA LEU A 116 -10.24 -13.73 -14.81
C LEU A 116 -10.51 -13.03 -16.15
N THR A 117 -10.47 -13.76 -17.26
CA THR A 117 -10.80 -13.21 -18.58
C THR A 117 -12.24 -12.72 -18.65
N HIS A 118 -13.20 -13.50 -18.16
CA HIS A 118 -14.60 -13.08 -18.18
C HIS A 118 -14.87 -11.87 -17.25
N MET A 119 -14.14 -11.77 -16.13
CA MET A 119 -14.20 -10.59 -15.26
C MET A 119 -13.69 -9.33 -15.98
N GLN A 120 -12.69 -9.44 -16.84
CA GLN A 120 -12.22 -8.31 -17.66
C GLN A 120 -13.27 -7.85 -18.67
N GLU A 121 -14.02 -8.78 -19.26
CA GLU A 121 -15.15 -8.44 -20.16
C GLU A 121 -16.25 -7.68 -19.41
N LEU A 122 -16.65 -8.19 -18.23
CA LEU A 122 -17.63 -7.53 -17.39
C LEU A 122 -17.14 -6.16 -16.87
N GLU A 123 -15.84 -5.98 -16.65
CA GLU A 123 -15.20 -4.69 -16.36
C GLU A 123 -15.38 -3.71 -17.51
N SER A 124 -14.97 -4.11 -18.71
CA SER A 124 -15.08 -3.28 -19.90
C SER A 124 -16.52 -2.83 -20.18
N ASP A 125 -17.52 -3.70 -19.93
CA ASP A 125 -18.92 -3.33 -20.11
C ASP A 125 -19.41 -2.29 -19.10
N TYR A 126 -18.90 -2.30 -17.87
CA TYR A 126 -19.22 -1.26 -16.89
C TYR A 126 -18.54 0.07 -17.20
N ASP A 127 -17.29 0.03 -17.69
CA ASP A 127 -16.60 1.24 -18.13
C ASP A 127 -17.36 1.92 -19.27
N LYS A 128 -17.88 1.15 -20.24
CA LYS A 128 -18.77 1.67 -21.30
C LYS A 128 -20.02 2.31 -20.73
N LEU A 129 -20.67 1.67 -19.75
CA LEU A 129 -21.86 2.23 -19.10
C LEU A 129 -21.54 3.52 -18.32
N THR A 130 -20.36 3.60 -17.72
CA THR A 130 -19.88 4.78 -17.00
C THR A 130 -19.66 5.95 -17.95
N LEU A 131 -19.02 5.70 -19.10
CA LEU A 131 -18.87 6.69 -20.17
C LEU A 131 -20.23 7.14 -20.70
N GLU A 132 -21.15 6.20 -20.96
CA GLU A 132 -22.50 6.52 -21.43
C GLU A 132 -23.27 7.38 -20.42
N LEU A 133 -23.12 7.11 -19.11
CA LEU A 133 -23.73 7.91 -18.05
C LEU A 133 -23.15 9.34 -18.00
N GLN A 134 -21.85 9.49 -18.21
CA GLN A 134 -21.19 10.80 -18.26
C GLN A 134 -21.64 11.61 -19.47
N GLU A 135 -21.71 10.99 -20.65
CA GLU A 135 -22.10 11.64 -21.91
C GLU A 135 -23.59 12.00 -21.95
N LYS A 136 -24.47 11.07 -21.55
CA LYS A 136 -25.93 11.24 -21.67
C LYS A 136 -26.58 11.81 -20.41
N GLY A 137 -25.83 11.96 -19.33
CA GLY A 137 -26.33 12.37 -18.02
C GLY A 137 -27.05 11.23 -17.29
N GLU A 138 -27.43 11.50 -16.04
CA GLU A 138 -27.99 10.49 -15.15
C GLU A 138 -29.31 9.89 -15.72
N ASN A 139 -29.26 8.59 -16.06
CA ASN A 139 -30.39 7.86 -16.62
C ASN A 139 -30.62 6.58 -15.81
N LYS A 140 -31.85 6.40 -15.30
CA LYS A 140 -32.25 5.23 -14.52
C LYS A 140 -31.97 3.90 -15.22
N LYS A 141 -32.06 3.85 -16.55
CA LYS A 141 -31.74 2.64 -17.32
C LYS A 141 -30.25 2.32 -17.30
N ILE A 142 -29.39 3.33 -17.47
CA ILE A 142 -27.94 3.17 -17.41
C ILE A 142 -27.52 2.78 -15.99
N LEU A 143 -28.04 3.46 -14.96
CA LEU A 143 -27.79 3.10 -13.56
C LEU A 143 -28.23 1.66 -13.25
N HIS A 144 -29.40 1.24 -13.73
CA HIS A 144 -29.85 -0.14 -13.56
C HIS A 144 -28.92 -1.14 -14.25
N ALA A 145 -28.45 -0.84 -15.46
CA ALA A 145 -27.49 -1.68 -16.17
C ALA A 145 -26.15 -1.77 -15.43
N MET A 146 -25.65 -0.66 -14.86
CA MET A 146 -24.43 -0.63 -14.05
C MET A 146 -24.56 -1.49 -12.79
N ILE A 147 -25.68 -1.34 -12.06
CA ILE A 147 -25.98 -2.17 -10.88
C ILE A 147 -26.07 -3.65 -11.27
N THR A 148 -26.72 -3.94 -12.39
CA THR A 148 -26.89 -5.31 -12.88
C THR A 148 -25.53 -5.93 -13.24
N ASN A 149 -24.64 -5.18 -13.89
CA ASN A 149 -23.29 -5.64 -14.20
C ASN A 149 -22.51 -6.00 -12.91
N LEU A 150 -22.53 -5.13 -11.90
CA LEU A 150 -21.88 -5.38 -10.60
C LEU A 150 -22.44 -6.63 -9.92
N GLN A 151 -23.76 -6.80 -9.89
CA GLN A 151 -24.41 -7.99 -9.34
C GLN A 151 -24.06 -9.26 -10.12
N THR A 152 -23.97 -9.17 -11.44
CA THR A 152 -23.60 -10.29 -12.31
C THR A 152 -22.18 -10.76 -12.02
N ARG A 153 -21.22 -9.84 -11.84
CA ARG A 153 -19.84 -10.20 -11.46
C ARG A 153 -19.78 -10.99 -10.16
N ILE A 154 -20.51 -10.54 -9.14
CA ILE A 154 -20.55 -11.22 -7.84
C ILE A 154 -21.12 -12.64 -7.99
N LYS A 155 -22.28 -12.77 -8.62
CA LYS A 155 -22.91 -14.08 -8.86
C LYS A 155 -22.04 -15.02 -9.71
N PHE A 156 -21.30 -14.45 -10.65
CA PHE A 156 -20.36 -15.19 -11.48
C PHE A 156 -19.21 -15.74 -10.64
N LEU A 157 -18.56 -14.90 -9.83
CA LEU A 157 -17.47 -15.31 -8.96
C LEU A 157 -17.91 -16.36 -7.93
N GLU A 158 -19.09 -16.22 -7.35
CA GLU A 158 -19.69 -17.23 -6.47
C GLU A 158 -19.85 -18.58 -7.19
N LYS A 159 -20.35 -18.57 -8.43
CA LYS A 159 -20.50 -19.79 -9.24
C LYS A 159 -19.14 -20.41 -9.60
N VAL A 160 -18.12 -19.60 -9.87
CA VAL A 160 -16.75 -20.08 -10.12
C VAL A 160 -16.19 -20.76 -8.88
N MET A 161 -16.37 -20.16 -7.70
CA MET A 161 -15.94 -20.77 -6.43
C MET A 161 -16.60 -22.13 -6.18
N VAL A 162 -17.91 -22.26 -6.41
CA VAL A 162 -18.60 -23.55 -6.28
C VAL A 162 -18.02 -24.61 -7.23
N GLN A 163 -17.68 -24.24 -8.46
CA GLN A 163 -17.06 -25.17 -9.41
C GLN A 163 -15.65 -25.59 -8.97
N ILE A 164 -14.85 -24.65 -8.46
CA ILE A 164 -13.52 -24.92 -7.90
C ILE A 164 -13.62 -25.92 -6.74
N GLU A 165 -14.56 -25.71 -5.81
CA GLU A 165 -14.78 -26.64 -4.69
C GLU A 165 -15.18 -28.04 -5.16
N ASN A 166 -16.02 -28.13 -6.18
CA ASN A 166 -16.41 -29.42 -6.76
C ASN A 166 -15.22 -30.15 -7.41
N ILE A 167 -14.35 -29.44 -8.13
CA ILE A 167 -13.13 -30.01 -8.73
C ILE A 167 -12.23 -30.59 -7.63
N LYS A 168 -12.05 -29.86 -6.52
CA LYS A 168 -11.23 -30.32 -5.38
C LYS A 168 -11.78 -31.59 -4.74
N LYS A 169 -13.10 -31.63 -4.46
CA LYS A 169 -13.77 -32.80 -3.87
C LYS A 169 -13.64 -34.05 -4.74
N ILE A 170 -13.74 -33.91 -6.07
CA ILE A 170 -13.55 -35.03 -6.99
C ILE A 170 -12.14 -35.60 -6.84
N LYS A 171 -11.10 -34.76 -6.78
CA LYS A 171 -9.71 -35.22 -6.61
C LYS A 171 -9.48 -35.95 -5.28
N GLU A 172 -10.01 -35.42 -4.18
CA GLU A 172 -9.91 -36.05 -2.85
C GLU A 172 -10.54 -37.45 -2.87
N ASN A 173 -11.76 -37.59 -3.38
CA ASN A 173 -12.44 -38.89 -3.49
C ASN A 173 -11.70 -39.88 -4.39
N TYR A 174 -11.03 -39.41 -5.46
CA TYR A 174 -10.21 -40.27 -6.32
C TYR A 174 -8.97 -40.79 -5.60
N HIS A 175 -8.31 -39.97 -4.78
CA HIS A 175 -7.15 -40.42 -4.00
C HIS A 175 -7.55 -41.47 -2.95
N GLU A 176 -8.65 -41.26 -2.21
CA GLU A 176 -9.08 -42.21 -1.15
C GLU A 176 -9.42 -43.61 -1.68
N ASN A 177 -10.03 -43.72 -2.87
CA ASN A 177 -10.48 -44.98 -3.45
C ASN A 177 -9.38 -45.78 -4.19
N HIS A 178 -8.21 -45.19 -4.43
CA HIS A 178 -7.11 -45.83 -5.17
C HIS A 178 -5.84 -46.06 -4.34
N THR A 179 -5.81 -45.59 -3.10
CA THR A 179 -4.75 -45.92 -2.11
C THR A 179 -5.16 -46.95 -1.07
N THR A 180 -6.34 -47.58 -1.21
CA THR A 180 -6.82 -48.69 -0.36
C THR A 180 -6.68 -50.05 -1.03
#